data_AF-A0A1R0YRW3-F1
#
_entry.id   AF-A0A1R0YRW3-F1
#
_cell.length_a   1.000
_cell.length_b   1.000
_cell.length_c   1.000
_cell.angle_alpha   90.00
_cell.angle_beta   90.00
_cell.angle_gamma   90.00
#
_symmetry.space_group_name_H-M   'P 1'
#
loop_
_entity.id
_entity.type
_entity.pdbx_description
1 polymer ?
#
loop_
_entity_poly.entity_id
_entity_poly.type
_entity_poly.pdbx_seq_one_letter_code
_entity_poly.pdbx_strand_id
1 'polypeptide(L)'
;MSRSVKKQPVCSDQQKHGSSWAKEQANKAVRRYHGDIPKGKWYQKLYNSWNICDYSFYQTKQQAIHEWETNNWIQMRSPSRQEAIQDWHKSYRRK
;
A
#
# COMPACT_ATOMS: atom_id res chain seq x y z
N MET A 1 -11.73 -27.51 2.40
CA MET A 1 -12.30 -26.24 1.87
C MET A 1 -11.26 -25.55 1.00
N SER A 2 -11.53 -25.31 -0.28
CA SER A 2 -10.63 -24.57 -1.17
C SER A 2 -10.72 -23.07 -0.84
N ARG A 3 -9.57 -22.41 -0.65
CA ARG A 3 -9.55 -20.97 -0.34
C ARG A 3 -9.72 -20.21 -1.64
N SER A 4 -10.72 -19.32 -1.70
CA SER A 4 -10.93 -18.44 -2.85
C SER A 4 -9.77 -17.45 -3.01
N VAL A 5 -9.54 -17.02 -4.25
CA VAL A 5 -8.36 -16.27 -4.65
C VAL A 5 -8.76 -14.94 -5.28
N LYS A 6 -7.95 -13.88 -5.09
CA LYS A 6 -8.21 -12.60 -5.76
C LYS A 6 -7.84 -12.71 -7.25
N LYS A 7 -8.75 -12.29 -8.14
CA LYS A 7 -8.48 -12.16 -9.58
C LYS A 7 -7.35 -11.16 -9.86
N GLN A 8 -7.22 -10.14 -9.01
CA GLN A 8 -6.16 -9.15 -9.05
C GLN A 8 -5.54 -9.02 -7.65
N PRO A 9 -4.29 -9.46 -7.44
CA PRO A 9 -3.59 -9.26 -6.17
C PRO A 9 -3.27 -7.78 -5.99
N VAL A 10 -4.05 -7.11 -5.14
CA VAL A 10 -3.77 -5.76 -4.70
C VAL A 10 -2.76 -5.82 -3.56
N CYS A 11 -1.57 -5.31 -3.81
CA CYS A 11 -0.55 -5.03 -2.80
C CYS A 11 -0.74 -3.59 -2.34
N SER A 12 -0.89 -3.39 -1.03
CA SER A 12 -0.90 -2.06 -0.43
C SER A 12 0.37 -1.90 0.41
N ASP A 13 1.11 -0.82 0.21
CA ASP A 13 2.25 -0.46 1.07
C ASP A 13 1.80 0.24 2.35
N GLN A 14 0.66 -0.18 2.88
CA GLN A 14 0.28 0.20 4.23
C GLN A 14 1.24 -0.53 5.16
N GLN A 15 2.29 0.16 5.60
CA GLN A 15 3.07 -0.28 6.75
C GLN A 15 2.08 -0.62 7.87
N LYS A 16 2.25 -1.78 8.52
CA LYS A 16 1.32 -2.33 9.52
C LYS A 16 0.89 -1.35 10.63
N HIS A 17 1.61 -0.23 10.79
CA HIS A 17 1.38 0.82 11.78
C HIS A 17 1.20 2.24 11.18
N GLY A 18 1.38 2.42 9.86
CA GLY A 18 1.44 3.75 9.22
C GLY A 18 0.10 4.38 8.85
N SER A 19 -1.02 3.66 8.92
CA SER A 19 -2.25 4.10 8.24
C SER A 19 -3.23 4.89 9.13
N SER A 20 -3.35 4.62 10.43
CA SER A 20 -4.39 5.28 11.23
C SER A 20 -4.00 6.71 11.63
N TRP A 21 -2.82 6.87 12.23
CA TRP A 21 -2.35 8.18 12.68
C TRP A 21 -2.14 9.16 11.52
N ALA A 22 -1.55 8.70 10.41
CA ALA A 22 -1.37 9.54 9.23
C ALA A 22 -2.72 9.96 8.61
N LYS A 23 -3.70 9.05 8.55
CA LYS A 23 -5.08 9.38 8.13
C LYS A 23 -5.75 10.35 9.10
N GLU A 24 -5.50 10.22 10.39
CA GLU A 24 -6.03 11.14 11.40
C GLU A 24 -5.44 12.55 11.25
N GLN A 25 -4.12 12.66 11.04
CA GLN A 25 -3.47 13.95 10.77
C GLN A 25 -3.98 14.58 9.48
N ALA A 26 -4.14 13.79 8.41
CA ALA A 26 -4.71 14.27 7.16
C ALA A 26 -6.13 14.82 7.37
N ASN A 27 -6.98 14.08 8.07
CA ASN A 27 -8.34 14.51 8.39
C ASN A 27 -8.36 15.77 9.27
N LYS A 28 -7.46 15.89 10.25
CA LYS A 28 -7.30 17.10 11.07
C LYS A 28 -6.88 18.30 10.22
N ALA A 29 -5.95 18.12 9.30
CA ALA A 29 -5.50 19.18 8.39
C ALA A 29 -6.65 19.69 7.51
N VAL A 30 -7.44 18.78 6.92
CA VAL A 30 -8.63 19.14 6.12
C VAL A 30 -9.66 19.89 6.97
N ARG A 31 -9.92 19.45 8.20
CA ARG A 31 -10.89 20.11 9.12
C ARG A 31 -10.43 21.48 9.59
N ARG A 32 -9.12 21.71 9.73
CA ARG A 32 -8.52 22.98 10.17
C ARG A 32 -8.28 23.95 9.02
N TYR A 33 -8.50 23.52 7.78
CA TYR A 33 -8.32 24.40 6.63
C TYR A 33 -9.48 25.39 6.56
N HIS A 34 -9.16 26.67 6.66
CA HIS A 34 -10.13 27.77 6.65
C HIS A 34 -10.29 28.43 5.27
N GLY A 35 -9.58 27.96 4.24
CA GLY A 35 -9.73 28.44 2.88
C GLY A 35 -10.91 27.80 2.17
N ASP A 36 -11.35 28.42 1.06
CA ASP A 36 -12.36 27.82 0.19
C ASP A 36 -11.80 26.55 -0.46
N ILE A 37 -12.46 25.42 -0.21
CA ILE A 37 -12.16 24.15 -0.88
C ILE A 37 -13.10 24.06 -2.09
N PRO A 38 -12.58 24.10 -3.32
CA PRO A 38 -13.39 23.87 -4.51
C PRO A 38 -14.09 22.52 -4.43
N LYS A 39 -15.33 22.44 -4.90
CA LYS A 39 -16.09 21.18 -4.93
C LYS A 39 -15.31 20.10 -5.71
N GLY A 40 -15.37 18.87 -5.22
CA GLY A 40 -14.76 17.71 -5.86
C GLY A 40 -13.49 17.22 -5.14
N LYS A 41 -12.51 16.71 -5.89
CA LYS A 41 -11.33 16.00 -5.35
C LYS A 41 -10.24 16.91 -4.76
N TRP A 42 -10.51 18.20 -4.55
CA TRP A 42 -9.51 19.15 -4.06
C TRP A 42 -9.04 18.88 -2.62
N TYR A 43 -9.88 18.23 -1.80
CA TYR A 43 -9.47 17.74 -0.48
C TYR A 43 -8.26 16.79 -0.53
N GLN A 44 -8.03 16.11 -1.66
CA GLN A 44 -6.87 15.22 -1.86
C GLN A 44 -5.56 15.99 -2.08
N LYS A 45 -5.62 17.28 -2.47
CA LYS A 45 -4.43 18.14 -2.63
C LYS A 45 -4.03 18.84 -1.33
N LEU A 46 -4.96 18.93 -0.39
CA LEU A 46 -4.81 19.61 0.88
C LEU A 46 -3.83 18.89 1.82
N TYR A 47 -3.74 17.58 1.67
CA TYR A 47 -2.77 16.76 2.37
C TYR A 47 -2.12 15.80 1.37
N ASN A 48 -0.79 15.78 1.35
CA ASN A 48 -0.04 14.95 0.42
C ASN A 48 -0.34 13.46 0.63
N SER A 49 -0.91 12.79 -0.36
CA SER A 49 -1.25 11.36 -0.31
C SER A 49 -0.05 10.45 -0.07
N TRP A 50 1.15 10.89 -0.46
CA TRP A 50 2.41 10.19 -0.19
C TRP A 50 2.69 10.09 1.31
N ASN A 51 2.21 11.03 2.13
CA ASN A 51 2.38 11.01 3.59
C ASN A 51 1.46 10.00 4.29
N ILE A 52 0.39 9.55 3.61
CA ILE A 52 -0.58 8.58 4.15
C ILE A 52 -0.23 7.15 3.70
N CYS A 53 0.72 7.00 2.76
CA CYS A 53 1.07 5.72 2.11
C CYS A 53 -0.17 4.96 1.62
N ASP A 54 -1.17 5.67 1.08
CA ASP A 54 -2.46 5.08 0.69
C ASP A 54 -2.47 4.57 -0.77
N TYR A 55 -1.28 4.31 -1.33
CA TYR A 55 -1.18 3.77 -2.67
C TYR A 55 -1.37 2.25 -2.66
N SER A 56 -2.06 1.77 -3.68
CA SER A 56 -2.26 0.35 -3.92
C SER A 56 -1.84 0.04 -5.34
N PHE A 57 -1.19 -1.10 -5.54
CA PHE A 57 -0.68 -1.50 -6.83
C PHE A 57 -0.98 -2.98 -7.09
N TYR A 58 -1.05 -3.31 -8.37
CA TYR A 58 -1.23 -4.68 -8.82
C TYR A 58 0.14 -5.25 -9.16
N GLN A 59 0.44 -6.41 -8.58
CA GLN A 59 1.72 -7.04 -8.82
C GLN A 59 1.54 -8.52 -9.13
N THR A 60 2.07 -8.95 -10.26
CA THR A 60 2.14 -10.38 -10.60
C THR A 60 3.25 -11.07 -9.82
N LYS A 61 3.20 -12.40 -9.73
CA LYS A 61 4.25 -13.19 -9.08
C LYS A 61 5.63 -12.97 -9.71
N GLN A 62 5.69 -12.89 -11.05
CA GLN A 62 6.95 -12.68 -11.78
C GLN A 62 7.54 -11.29 -11.48
N GLN A 63 6.71 -10.25 -11.44
CA GLN A 63 7.15 -8.91 -11.05
C GLN A 63 7.67 -8.86 -9.61
N ALA A 64 7.00 -9.52 -8.66
CA ALA A 64 7.45 -9.58 -7.27
C ALA A 64 8.82 -10.28 -7.12
N ILE A 65 9.06 -11.35 -7.89
CA ILE A 65 10.36 -12.04 -7.92
C ILE A 65 11.42 -11.12 -8.53
N HIS A 66 11.11 -10.46 -9.65
CA HIS A 66 12.05 -9.56 -10.32
C HIS A 66 12.42 -8.35 -9.46
N GLU A 67 11.46 -7.75 -8.76
CA GLU A 67 11.72 -6.68 -7.78
C GLU A 67 12.61 -7.15 -6.64
N TRP A 68 12.38 -8.37 -6.13
CA TRP A 68 13.24 -8.95 -5.10
C TRP A 68 14.66 -9.19 -5.61
N GLU A 69 14.83 -9.65 -6.85
CA GLU A 69 16.16 -9.87 -7.46
C GLU A 69 16.91 -8.56 -7.72
N THR A 70 16.20 -7.46 -8.01
CA THR A 70 16.79 -6.16 -8.38
C THR A 70 16.98 -5.20 -7.20
N ASN A 71 16.24 -5.36 -6.11
CA ASN A 71 16.23 -4.40 -5.01
C ASN A 71 16.82 -4.97 -3.71
N ASN A 72 18.03 -4.52 -3.36
CA ASN A 72 18.74 -4.92 -2.13
C ASN A 72 17.95 -4.69 -0.84
N TRP A 73 17.11 -3.64 -0.78
CA TRP A 73 16.27 -3.38 0.40
C TRP A 73 15.23 -4.50 0.60
N ILE A 74 14.65 -4.99 -0.49
CA ILE A 74 13.63 -6.05 -0.42
C ILE A 74 14.29 -7.38 -0.03
N GLN A 75 15.52 -7.63 -0.51
CA GLN A 75 16.33 -8.78 -0.08
C GLN A 75 16.66 -8.72 1.42
N MET A 76 16.99 -7.55 1.95
CA MET A 76 17.21 -7.38 3.40
C MET A 76 15.95 -7.68 4.21
N ARG A 77 14.76 -7.30 3.72
CA ARG A 77 13.47 -7.57 4.39
C ARG A 77 13.02 -9.03 4.27
N SER A 78 13.34 -9.69 3.16
CA SER A 78 12.99 -11.08 2.88
C SER A 78 14.22 -11.80 2.35
N PRO A 79 15.07 -12.37 3.23
CA PRO A 79 16.37 -12.90 2.85
C PRO A 79 16.30 -14.02 1.82
N SER A 80 15.22 -14.80 1.84
CA SER A 80 15.03 -15.89 0.89
C SER A 80 13.99 -15.57 -0.18
N ARG A 81 14.24 -16.09 -1.39
CA ARG A 81 13.28 -16.06 -2.50
C ARG A 81 11.95 -16.72 -2.13
N GLN A 82 11.97 -17.76 -1.30
CA GLN A 82 10.75 -18.44 -0.84
C GLN A 82 9.91 -17.54 0.06
N GLU A 83 10.52 -16.80 0.98
CA GLU A 83 9.81 -15.83 1.83
C GLU A 83 9.19 -14.70 1.01
N ALA A 84 9.91 -14.17 0.02
CA ALA A 84 9.37 -13.14 -0.87
C ALA A 84 8.12 -13.62 -1.62
N ILE A 85 8.15 -14.86 -2.14
CA ILE A 85 6.98 -15.48 -2.79
C ILE A 85 5.84 -15.71 -1.79
N GLN A 86 6.15 -16.13 -0.56
CA GLN A 86 5.13 -16.31 0.48
C GLN A 86 4.49 -14.97 0.88
N ASP A 87 5.26 -13.89 0.93
CA ASP A 87 4.73 -12.56 1.25
C ASP A 87 3.79 -12.06 0.16
N TRP A 88 4.18 -12.18 -1.11
CA TRP A 88 3.30 -11.90 -2.25
C TRP A 88 2.02 -12.75 -2.20
N HIS A 89 2.13 -14.03 -1.84
CA HIS A 89 0.99 -14.94 -1.75
C HIS A 89 -0.04 -14.53 -0.68
N LYS A 90 0.37 -13.81 0.38
CA LYS A 90 -0.56 -13.24 1.36
C LYS A 90 -1.47 -12.20 0.73
N SER A 91 -0.96 -11.41 -0.22
CA SER A 91 -1.74 -10.40 -0.96
C SER A 91 -2.69 -11.04 -1.99
N TYR A 92 -2.31 -12.20 -2.56
CA TYR A 92 -3.08 -12.94 -3.56
C TYR A 92 -4.30 -13.69 -2.98
N ARG A 93 -4.18 -14.26 -1.77
CA ARG A 93 -5.29 -14.97 -1.13
C ARG A 93 -6.36 -13.99 -0.64
N ARG A 94 -7.64 -14.37 -0.76
CA ARG A 94 -8.71 -13.71 0.01
C ARG A 94 -8.62 -14.18 1.46
N LYS A 95 -8.61 -13.23 2.40
CA LYS A 95 -8.77 -13.53 3.83
C LYS A 95 -10.24 -13.83 4.11
#